data_AF-A0A352JJM9-F1
#
_entry.id   AF-A0A352JJM9-F1
#
_cell.length_a   1.000
_cell.length_b   1.000
_cell.length_c   1.000
_cell.angle_alpha   90.00
_cell.angle_beta   90.00
_cell.angle_gamma   90.00
#
_symmetry.space_group_name_H-M   'P 1'
#
loop_
_entity.id
_entity.type
_entity.pdbx_description
1 polymer ?
#
loop_
_entity_poly.entity_id
_entity_poly.type
_entity_poly.pdbx_seq_one_letter_code
_entity_poly.pdbx_strand_id
1 'polypeptide(L)' 'MSPLLEKVLAEVDRLDLQEQLTVISHLIGRWQHPTNQLPKTSFSRQDLFGCLRGQIVMRDDFNAPLNDFAEYMV' A
#
# COMPACT_ATOMS: atom_id res chain seq x y z
N MET A 1 2.99 -16.38 18.16
CA MET A 1 2.88 -14.98 18.60
C MET A 1 4.05 -14.21 17.99
N SER A 2 3.87 -12.94 17.62
CA SER A 2 4.97 -12.15 17.02
C SER A 2 6.00 -11.80 18.11
N PRO A 3 7.32 -11.97 17.86
CA PRO A 3 8.37 -11.71 18.86
C PRO A 3 8.45 -10.24 19.28
N LEU A 4 7.94 -9.32 18.45
CA LEU A 4 7.82 -7.90 18.80
C LEU A 4 6.69 -7.67 19.81
N LEU A 5 5.61 -8.44 19.70
CA LEU A 5 4.43 -8.33 20.55
C LEU A 5 4.75 -8.82 21.97
N GLU A 6 5.54 -9.89 22.08
CA GLU A 6 6.04 -10.41 23.36
C GLU A 6 6.93 -9.40 24.09
N LYS A 7 7.81 -8.69 23.37
CA LYS A 7 8.65 -7.64 23.96
C LYS A 7 7.83 -6.45 24.46
N VAL A 8 6.87 -5.99 23.67
CA VAL A 8 6.00 -4.88 24.06
C VAL A 8 5.17 -5.23 25.30
N LEU A 9 4.64 -6.45 25.38
CA LEU A 9 3.90 -6.90 26.56
C LEU A 9 4.79 -6.96 27.81
N ALA A 10 6.02 -7.47 27.69
CA ALA A 10 6.96 -7.53 28.79
C ALA A 10 7.42 -6.15 29.28
N GLU A 11 7.43 -5.14 28.40
CA GLU A 11 7.72 -3.74 28.76
C GLU A 11 6.52 -3.07 29.44
N VAL A 12 5.29 -3.35 29.00
CA VAL A 12 4.06 -2.81 29.60
C VAL A 12 3.82 -3.37 31.01
N ASP A 13 4.14 -4.63 31.26
CA ASP A 13 4.01 -5.26 32.59
C ASP A 13 4.96 -4.65 33.64
N ARG A 14 5.99 -3.91 33.21
CA ARG A 14 6.94 -3.23 34.11
C ARG A 14 6.52 -1.81 34.47
N LEU A 15 5.49 -1.27 33.82
CA LEU A 15 4.98 0.08 34.05
C LEU A 15 4.06 0.11 35.26
N ASP A 16 4.05 1.24 35.97
CA ASP A 16 3.07 1.48 37.02
C ASP A 16 1.66 1.64 36.42
N LEU A 17 0.62 1.40 37.21
CA LEU A 17 -0.78 1.43 36.75
C LEU A 17 -1.13 2.74 36.04
N GLN A 18 -0.61 3.86 36.54
CA GLN A 18 -0.88 5.18 35.97
C GLN A 18 -0.17 5.40 34.62
N GLU A 19 1.01 4.83 34.45
CA GLU A 19 1.75 4.84 33.18
C GLU A 19 1.06 3.95 32.15
N GLN A 20 0.57 2.77 32.56
CA GLN A 20 -0.20 1.87 31.70
C GLN A 20 -1.47 2.55 31.17
N LEU A 21 -2.23 3.22 32.04
CA LEU A 21 -3.43 3.96 31.65
C LEU A 21 -3.11 5.12 30.69
N THR A 22 -1.96 5.76 30.86
CA THR A 22 -1.50 6.83 29.97
C THR A 22 -1.17 6.28 28.58
N VAL A 23 -0.48 5.14 28.51
CA VAL A 23 -0.17 4.45 27.23
C VAL A 23 -1.45 4.00 26.53
N ILE A 24 -2.39 3.40 27.26
CA ILE A 24 -3.69 2.98 26.72
C ILE A 24 -4.47 4.18 26.19
N SER A 25 -4.55 5.27 26.96
CA SER A 25 -5.22 6.52 26.53
C SER A 25 -4.59 7.10 25.26
N HIS A 26 -3.26 7.13 25.19
CA HIS A 26 -2.53 7.58 24.00
C HIS A 26 -2.78 6.68 22.78
N LEU A 27 -2.78 5.34 22.95
CA LEU A 27 -3.06 4.39 21.88
C LEU A 27 -4.51 4.51 21.38
N ILE A 28 -5.47 4.67 22.29
CA ILE A 28 -6.88 4.89 21.97
C ILE A 28 -7.03 6.22 21.21
N GLY A 29 -6.42 7.30 21.70
CA GLY A 29 -6.47 8.61 21.04
C GLY A 29 -5.85 8.57 19.63
N ARG A 30 -4.73 7.85 19.46
CA ARG A 30 -4.10 7.63 18.15
C ARG A 30 -4.98 6.82 17.20
N TRP A 31 -5.75 5.86 17.72
CA TRP A 31 -6.65 5.03 16.91
C TRP A 31 -7.97 5.73 16.59
N GLN A 32 -8.50 6.51 17.53
CA GLN A 32 -9.73 7.30 17.40
C GLN A 32 -9.53 8.56 16.55
N HIS A 33 -8.33 9.13 16.50
CA HIS A 33 -7.97 10.10 15.49
C HIS A 33 -7.61 9.37 14.19
N PRO A 34 -8.43 9.45 13.13
CA PRO A 34 -8.05 8.96 11.82
C PRO A 34 -7.02 9.94 11.24
N THR A 35 -5.79 9.91 11.75
CA THR A 35 -4.62 10.40 11.00
C THR A 35 -4.25 9.47 9.85
N ASN A 36 -5.04 8.42 9.62
CA ASN A 36 -5.18 7.76 8.34
C ASN A 36 -6.00 8.61 7.35
N GLN A 37 -5.66 9.89 7.19
CA GLN A 37 -5.50 10.33 5.81
C GLN A 37 -4.22 9.63 5.33
N LEU A 38 -4.36 8.35 4.93
CA LEU A 38 -3.46 7.83 3.91
C LEU A 38 -3.39 8.96 2.87
N PRO A 39 -2.20 9.46 2.48
CA PRO A 39 -2.15 10.41 1.38
C PRO A 39 -3.01 9.76 0.31
N LYS A 40 -4.01 10.48 -0.20
CA LYS A 40 -4.76 9.99 -1.36
C LYS A 40 -3.72 9.85 -2.45
N THR A 41 -3.10 8.68 -2.53
CA THR A 41 -2.30 8.23 -3.65
C THR A 41 -3.28 7.84 -4.74
N SER A 42 -4.26 8.70 -5.03
CA SER A 42 -4.70 8.85 -6.40
C SER A 42 -3.57 9.59 -7.09
N PHE A 43 -2.42 8.93 -7.26
CA PHE A 43 -1.53 9.38 -8.31
C PHE A 43 -2.38 9.34 -9.57
N SER A 44 -2.50 10.47 -10.25
CA SER A 44 -3.17 10.43 -11.53
C SER A 44 -2.37 9.46 -12.40
N ARG A 45 -3.04 8.65 -13.24
CA ARG A 45 -2.32 7.75 -14.16
C ARG A 45 -1.32 8.52 -15.04
N GLN A 46 -1.55 9.82 -15.22
CA GLN A 46 -0.68 10.77 -15.94
C GLN A 46 0.64 11.03 -15.20
N ASP A 47 0.64 10.99 -13.86
CA ASP A 47 1.85 11.19 -13.04
C ASP A 47 2.65 9.90 -12.83
N LEU A 48 1.99 8.73 -12.85
CA LEU A 48 2.64 7.41 -12.71
C LEU A 48 3.37 6.97 -13.97
N PHE A 49 2.79 7.27 -15.12
CA PHE A 49 3.37 6.98 -16.42
C PHE A 49 3.48 8.32 -17.13
N GLY A 50 4.63 8.97 -17.01
CA GLY A 50 4.87 10.28 -17.61
C GLY A 50 4.26 10.31 -19.01
N CYS A 51 3.26 11.18 -19.20
CA CYS A 51 2.42 11.19 -20.40
C CYS A 51 3.30 11.04 -21.64
N LEU A 52 3.22 9.90 -22.32
CA LEU A 52 3.96 9.65 -23.53
C LEU A 52 3.42 10.62 -24.59
N ARG A 53 4.03 11.80 -24.68
CA ARG A 53 3.68 12.85 -25.65
C ARG A 53 4.30 12.48 -26.99
N GLY A 54 3.72 11.47 -27.62
CA GLY A 54 4.10 11.00 -28.94
C GLY A 54 2.85 10.65 -29.74
N GLN A 55 2.91 10.85 -31.05
CA GLN A 55 1.87 10.37 -31.96
C GLN A 55 2.04 8.86 -32.09
N ILE A 56 1.14 8.08 -31.49
CA ILE A 56 1.11 6.63 -31.65
C ILE A 56 0.58 6.33 -33.05
N VAL A 57 1.46 5.89 -33.94
CA VAL A 57 1.07 5.39 -35.26
C VAL A 57 1.01 3.87 -35.15
N MET A 58 -0.21 3.34 -35.13
CA MET A 58 -0.41 1.90 -35.29
C MET A 58 -0.05 1.53 -36.74
N ARG A 59 0.81 0.53 -36.91
CA ARG A 59 1.06 -0.06 -38.22
C ARG A 59 -0.08 -1.00 -38.59
N ASP A 60 -0.24 -1.26 -39.89
CA ASP A 60 -1.34 -2.08 -40.43
C ASP A 60 -1.33 -3.52 -39.89
N ASP A 61 -0.18 -3.98 -39.40
CA ASP A 61 0.06 -5.31 -38.83
C ASP A 61 -0.10 -5.38 -37.30
N PHE A 62 -0.59 -4.31 -36.65
CA PHE A 62 -0.75 -4.30 -35.18
C PHE A 62 -1.61 -5.45 -34.64
N ASN A 63 -2.62 -5.86 -35.41
CA ASN A 63 -3.51 -6.99 -35.06
C ASN A 63 -3.09 -8.31 -35.71
N ALA A 64 -1.92 -8.38 -36.36
CA ALA A 64 -1.46 -9.62 -36.95
C ALA A 64 -1.28 -10.67 -35.83
N PRO A 65 -1.72 -11.92 -36.05
CA PRO A 65 -1.51 -12.98 -35.08
C PRO A 65 0.00 -13.13 -34.84
N LEU A 66 0.39 -13.04 -33.58
CA LEU A 66 1.76 -13.29 -33.17
C LEU A 66 2.06 -14.77 -33.44
N ASN A 67 3.02 -15.04 -34.32
CA ASN A 67 3.40 -16.41 -34.70
C ASN A 67 3.71 -17.28 -33.47
N ASP A 68 4.28 -16.69 -32.41
CA ASP A 68 4.62 -17.36 -31.17
C ASP A 68 3.41 -17.82 -30.35
N PHE A 69 2.22 -17.25 -30.60
CA PHE A 69 0.97 -17.60 -29.91
C PHE A 69 0.02 -18.43 -30.77
N ALA A 70 0.40 -18.75 -32.01
CA ALA A 70 -0.40 -19.58 -32.91
C ALA A 70 -0.70 -20.97 -32.30
N GLU A 71 0.22 -21.51 -31.50
CA GLU A 71 0.08 -22.80 -30.81
C GLU A 71 -1.03 -22.78 -29.72
N TYR A 72 -1.40 -21.61 -29.21
CA TYR A 72 -2.33 -21.46 -28.08
C TYR A 72 -3.72 -20.94 -28.46
N MET A 73 -3.98 -20.71 -29.75
CA MET A 73 -5.24 -20.15 -30.28
C MET A 73 -6.18 -21.22 -30.88
N VAL A 74 -6.01 -22.49 -30.49
CA VAL A 74 -6.84 -23.65 -30.89
C VAL A 74 -7.88 -23.98 -29.83
#